data_AF-A0A7W1KQM7-F1
#
_entry.id   AF-A0A7W1KQM7-F1
#
_cell.length_a   1.000
_cell.length_b   1.000
_cell.length_c   1.000
_cell.angle_alpha   90.00
_cell.angle_beta   90.00
_cell.angle_gamma   90.00
#
_symmetry.space_group_name_H-M   'P 1'
#
loop_
_entity.id
_entity.type
_entity.pdbx_description
1 polymer ?
#
loop_
_entity_poly.entity_id
_entity_poly.type
_entity_poly.pdbx_seq_one_letter_code
_entity_poly.pdbx_strand_id
1 'polypeptide(L)' 'MELAGERVLLPRAEYLVALKLHAAMSPTRSKPEVDWEDIRQIVRICSLDPEHESFRSLILRYGSEKALRRIKGFSEK' A
#
# COMPACT_ATOMS: atom_id res chain seq x y z
N MET A 1 -9.65 8.72 13.96
CA MET A 1 -8.88 7.69 14.69
C MET A 1 -8.23 8.39 15.87
N GLU A 2 -8.10 7.70 17.01
CA GLU A 2 -7.41 8.23 18.19
C GLU A 2 -6.02 7.60 18.27
N LEU A 3 -4.99 8.43 18.37
CA LEU A 3 -3.61 7.99 18.51
C LEU A 3 -3.01 8.74 19.72
N ALA A 4 -2.58 7.99 20.73
CA ALA A 4 -2.06 8.54 21.99
C ALA A 4 -3.00 9.55 22.68
N GLY A 5 -4.31 9.33 22.60
CA GLY A 5 -5.32 10.23 23.20
C GLY A 5 -5.68 11.44 22.34
N GLU A 6 -5.07 11.60 21.17
CA GLU A 6 -5.33 12.72 20.26
C GLU A 6 -6.12 12.30 19.02
N ARG A 7 -7.03 13.18 18.58
CA ARG A 7 -7.72 13.01 17.30
C ARG A 7 -6.79 13.39 16.16
N VAL A 8 -6.42 12.39 15.36
CA VAL A 8 -5.55 12.59 14.20
C VAL A 8 -6.29 12.35 12.89
N LEU A 9 -5.95 13.16 11.89
CA LEU A 9 -6.32 12.91 10.50
C LEU A 9 -5.33 11.92 9.91
N LEU A 10 -5.85 10.81 9.40
CA LEU A 10 -5.05 9.80 8.71
C LEU A 10 -5.37 9.76 7.22
N PRO A 11 -4.37 9.54 6.36
CA PRO A 11 -4.62 9.25 4.96
C PRO A 11 -5.51 8.02 4.81
N ARG A 12 -6.28 7.96 3.72
CA ARG A 12 -6.96 6.72 3.34
C ARG A 12 -5.93 5.62 3.09
N ALA A 13 -6.34 4.37 3.32
CA ALA A 13 -5.46 3.21 3.25
C ALA A 13 -4.77 3.06 1.88
N GLU A 14 -5.44 3.41 0.78
CA GLU A 14 -4.89 3.40 -0.57
C GLU A 14 -3.68 4.33 -0.70
N TYR A 15 -3.70 5.48 -0.03
CA TYR A 15 -2.58 6.41 -0.02
C TYR A 15 -1.44 5.95 0.89
N LEU A 16 -1.73 5.23 1.98
CA LEU A 16 -0.69 4.59 2.78
C LEU A 16 0.04 3.52 1.95
N VAL A 17 -0.69 2.72 1.17
CA VAL A 17 -0.10 1.77 0.22
C VAL A 17 0.73 2.50 -0.84
N ALA A 18 0.23 3.60 -1.41
CA ALA A 18 0.97 4.39 -2.38
C ALA A 18 2.31 4.91 -1.82
N LEU A 19 2.32 5.40 -0.58
CA LEU A 19 3.54 5.86 0.10
C LEU A 19 4.54 4.72 0.31
N LYS A 20 4.06 3.56 0.78
CA LYS A 20 4.91 2.37 0.96
C LYS A 20 5.44 1.83 -0.36
N LEU A 21 4.63 1.83 -1.43
CA LEU A 21 5.06 1.46 -2.77
C LEU A 21 6.18 2.37 -3.26
N HIS A 22 6.00 3.68 -3.15
CA HIS A 22 7.02 4.64 -3.55
C HIS A 22 8.34 4.39 -2.80
N ALA A 23 8.28 4.14 -1.49
CA ALA A 23 9.45 3.81 -0.69
C ALA A 23 10.10 2.48 -1.12
N ALA A 24 9.32 1.43 -1.34
CA ALA A 24 9.80 0.11 -1.76
C ALA A 24 10.47 0.12 -3.14
N MET A 25 10.09 1.04 -4.01
CA MET A 25 10.64 1.22 -5.35
C MET A 25 11.87 2.14 -5.38
N SER A 26 12.19 2.82 -4.27
CA SER A 26 13.33 3.73 -4.21
C SER A 26 14.65 2.95 -4.26
N PRO A 27 15.63 3.39 -5.08
CA PRO A 27 16.95 2.75 -5.14
C PRO A 27 17.74 2.88 -3.84
N THR A 28 17.38 3.82 -2.97
CA THR A 28 18.02 4.05 -1.67
C THR A 28 17.38 3.25 -0.53
N ARG A 29 16.35 2.45 -0.80
CA ARG A 29 15.66 1.66 0.21
C ARG A 29 16.46 0.41 0.55
N SER A 30 16.90 0.29 1.80
CA SER A 30 17.73 -0.82 2.26
C SER A 30 16.95 -2.09 2.61
N LYS A 31 15.65 -1.98 2.93
CA LYS A 31 14.79 -3.09 3.37
C LYS A 31 13.39 -3.05 2.73
N PRO A 32 13.30 -3.14 1.40
CA PRO A 32 12.01 -3.06 0.69
C PRO A 32 11.03 -4.16 1.10
N GLU A 33 11.51 -5.30 1.61
CA GLU A 33 10.68 -6.40 2.12
C GLU A 33 9.75 -5.99 3.27
N VAL A 34 10.19 -5.07 4.13
CA VAL A 34 9.37 -4.53 5.23
C VAL A 34 8.20 -3.72 4.65
N ASP A 35 8.47 -2.88 3.64
CA ASP A 35 7.41 -2.12 2.98
C ASP A 35 6.41 -3.03 2.26
N TRP A 36 6.87 -4.13 1.67
CA TRP A 36 5.98 -5.10 1.05
C TRP A 36 5.10 -5.83 2.06
N GLU A 37 5.61 -6.12 3.26
CA GLU A 37 4.82 -6.69 4.35
C GLU A 37 3.77 -5.68 4.84
N ASP A 38 4.15 -4.41 5.01
CA ASP A 38 3.20 -3.34 5.38
C ASP A 38 2.10 -3.19 4.33
N ILE A 39 2.45 -3.18 3.03
CA ILE A 39 1.47 -3.11 1.93
C ILE A 39 0.52 -4.31 2.01
N ARG A 40 1.04 -5.52 2.19
CA ARG A 40 0.23 -6.74 2.31
C ARG A 40 -0.75 -6.64 3.48
N GLN A 41 -0.30 -6.17 4.64
CA GLN A 41 -1.15 -6.01 5.81
C GLN A 41 -2.24 -4.95 5.59
N ILE A 42 -1.89 -3.78 5.06
CA ILE A 42 -2.86 -2.70 4.80
C ILE A 42 -3.93 -3.18 3.81
N VAL A 43 -3.53 -3.81 2.70
CA VAL A 43 -4.46 -4.33 1.69
C VAL A 43 -5.44 -5.33 2.30
N ARG A 44 -4.97 -6.25 3.15
CA ARG A 44 -5.83 -7.26 3.79
C ARG A 44 -6.76 -6.65 4.86
N ILE A 45 -6.21 -5.86 5.78
CA ILE A 45 -6.95 -5.27 6.91
C ILE A 45 -8.03 -4.31 6.41
N CYS A 46 -7.71 -3.51 5.39
CA CYS A 46 -8.65 -2.54 4.83
C CYS A 46 -9.47 -3.11 3.66
N SER A 47 -9.31 -4.41 3.35
CA SER A 47 -9.99 -5.10 2.24
C SER A 47 -9.93 -4.31 0.92
N LEU A 48 -8.74 -3.81 0.57
CA LEU A 48 -8.55 -3.00 -0.62
C LEU A 48 -8.62 -3.88 -1.88
N ASP A 49 -9.46 -3.49 -2.83
CA ASP A 49 -9.54 -4.14 -4.14
C ASP A 49 -8.55 -3.51 -5.14
N PRO A 50 -7.47 -4.21 -5.54
CA PRO A 50 -6.51 -3.69 -6.50
C PRO A 50 -7.08 -3.43 -7.90
N GLU A 51 -8.27 -3.94 -8.22
CA GLU A 51 -8.97 -3.65 -9.48
C GLU A 51 -9.84 -2.40 -9.41
N HIS A 52 -10.11 -1.87 -8.20
CA HIS A 52 -10.82 -0.61 -8.05
C HIS A 52 -10.03 0.53 -8.71
N GLU A 53 -10.67 1.28 -9.61
CA GLU A 53 -10.02 2.21 -10.54
C GLU A 53 -9.05 3.19 -9.85
N SER A 54 -9.51 3.82 -8.76
CA SER A 54 -8.71 4.80 -8.01
C SER A 54 -7.48 4.18 -7.35
N PHE A 55 -7.61 2.98 -6.79
CA PHE A 55 -6.50 2.29 -6.12
C PHE A 55 -5.53 1.70 -7.15
N ARG A 56 -6.06 1.07 -8.20
CA ARG A 56 -5.28 0.59 -9.35
C ARG A 56 -4.40 1.70 -9.93
N SER A 57 -4.97 2.89 -10.11
CA SER A 57 -4.23 4.06 -10.62
C SER A 57 -3.09 4.48 -9.69
N LEU A 58 -3.28 4.42 -8.36
CA LEU A 58 -2.21 4.68 -7.39
C LEU A 58 -1.11 3.64 -7.46
N ILE A 59 -1.45 2.35 -7.54
CA ILE A 59 -0.48 1.26 -7.64
C ILE A 59 0.38 1.42 -8.90
N LEU A 60 -0.23 1.74 -10.03
CA LEU A 60 0.48 1.94 -11.30
C LEU A 60 1.35 3.20 -11.28
N ARG A 61 0.89 4.27 -10.64
CA ARG A 61 1.63 5.53 -10.54
C ARG A 61 2.87 5.46 -9.66
N TYR A 62 2.78 4.79 -8.50
CA TYR A 62 3.86 4.76 -7.49
C TYR A 62 4.62 3.45 -7.44
N GLY A 63 4.11 2.41 -8.10
CA GLY A 63 4.72 1.10 -8.20
C GLY A 63 5.07 0.77 -9.65
N SER A 64 4.35 -0.20 -10.21
CA SER A 64 4.50 -0.71 -11.57
C SER A 64 3.41 -1.75 -11.85
N GLU A 65 3.30 -2.21 -13.09
CA GLU A 65 2.45 -3.37 -13.42
C GLU A 65 2.88 -4.64 -12.64
N LYS A 66 4.18 -4.79 -12.35
CA LYS A 66 4.68 -5.88 -11.49
C LYS A 66 4.17 -5.74 -10.05
N ALA A 67 4.10 -4.52 -9.53
CA ALA A 67 3.54 -4.25 -8.21
C ALA A 67 2.04 -4.58 -8.18
N LEU A 68 1.28 -4.21 -9.22
CA LEU A 68 -0.14 -4.55 -9.34
C LEU A 68 -0.36 -6.06 -9.30
N ARG A 69 0.36 -6.84 -10.10
CA ARG A 69 0.28 -8.30 -10.06
C ARG A 69 0.61 -8.88 -8.69
N ARG A 70 1.62 -8.34 -8.00
CA ARG A 70 1.98 -8.79 -6.66
C ARG A 70 0.87 -8.51 -5.64
N ILE A 71 0.27 -7.32 -5.70
CA ILE A 71 -0.80 -6.90 -4.79
C ILE A 71 -2.09 -7.70 -5.01
N LYS A 72 -2.42 -8.06 -6.27
CA LYS A 72 -3.53 -8.99 -6.56
C LYS A 72 -3.40 -10.30 -5.79
N GLY A 73 -2.19 -10.84 -5.69
CA GLY A 73 -1.91 -12.05 -4.91
C GLY A 73 -2.00 -11.88 -3.39
N PHE A 74 -2.23 -10.67 -2.85
CA PHE A 74 -2.45 -10.44 -1.42
C PHE A 74 -3.91 -10.60 -1.01
N SER A 75 -4.84 -10.40 -1.95
CA SER A 75 -6.27 -10.58 -1.74
C SER A 75 -6.68 -12.06 -1.74
N GLU A 76 -5.79 -12.93 -2.23
CA GLU A 76 -5.94 -14.38 -2.24
C GLU A 76 -5.30 -15.00 -0.97
N LYS A 77 -5.99 -14.96 0.18
CA LYS A 77 -5.86 -15.85 1.36
C LYS A 77 -6.49 -15.28 2.63
#